data_AF-A0A6I9VP25-F1
#
_entry.id   AF-A0A6I9VP25-F1
#
_cell.length_a   1.000
_cell.length_b   1.000
_cell.length_c   1.000
_cell.angle_alpha   90.00
_cell.angle_beta   90.00
_cell.angle_gamma   90.00
#
_symmetry.space_group_name_H-M   'P 1'
#
loop_
_entity.id
_entity.type
_entity.pdbx_description
1 polymer ?
#
loop_
_entity_poly.entity_id
_entity_poly.type
_entity_poly.pdbx_seq_one_letter_code
_entity_poly.pdbx_strand_id
1 'polypeptide(L)'
;MMCGMPIFNHRTTKSRRQASFLPREVPLQLPGVPQLTLVRKSINTTTETIRFEFELEGPSHMSIFVQPLEKVTVSDWSFLAAMLLREPPFHVYFSYGKISTPLTFYIDLKKENSEFDEPLMQLGISGHYISFEHERDAETKKFLATFPPYSYIMEWPSSYERYIF
;
A
#
# COMPACT_ATOMS: atom_id res chain seq x y z
N MET A 1 -5.52 -3.18 -4.13
CA MET A 1 -5.64 -3.12 -5.61
C MET A 1 -7.10 -3.26 -6.04
N MET A 2 -7.52 -2.58 -7.11
CA MET A 2 -8.91 -2.64 -7.62
C MET A 2 -9.15 -3.95 -8.39
N CYS A 3 -9.68 -4.99 -7.72
CA CYS A 3 -9.97 -6.30 -8.32
C CYS A 3 -8.75 -6.94 -9.02
N GLY A 4 -7.59 -6.92 -8.37
CA GLY A 4 -6.35 -7.51 -8.89
C GLY A 4 -5.61 -6.67 -9.94
N MET A 5 -6.06 -5.45 -10.22
CA MET A 5 -5.38 -4.56 -11.17
C MET A 5 -4.32 -3.67 -10.49
N PRO A 6 -3.10 -3.56 -11.06
CA PRO A 6 -1.96 -2.80 -10.53
C PRO A 6 -2.13 -1.29 -10.74
N ILE A 7 -3.23 -0.75 -10.21
CA ILE A 7 -3.54 0.68 -10.37
C ILE A 7 -2.73 1.47 -9.35
N PHE A 8 -1.71 2.14 -9.87
CA PHE A 8 -0.77 2.97 -9.12
C PHE A 8 -1.39 4.07 -8.27
N ASN A 9 -2.50 4.65 -8.73
CA ASN A 9 -3.15 5.75 -8.05
C ASN A 9 -4.67 5.62 -8.20
N HIS A 10 -5.44 5.79 -7.12
CA HIS A 10 -6.91 5.78 -7.18
C HIS A 10 -7.47 6.78 -8.21
N ARG A 11 -6.75 7.86 -8.53
CA ARG A 11 -7.13 8.85 -9.56
C ARG A 11 -7.08 8.30 -10.99
N THR A 12 -6.25 7.29 -11.26
CA THR A 12 -6.09 6.67 -12.59
C THR A 12 -7.00 5.46 -12.79
N THR A 13 -7.91 5.19 -11.85
CA THR A 13 -8.85 4.05 -11.91
C THR A 13 -9.71 4.01 -13.16
N LYS A 14 -10.04 5.19 -13.73
CA LYS A 14 -10.80 5.29 -14.98
C LYS A 14 -10.06 4.70 -16.17
N SER A 15 -8.73 4.79 -16.20
CA SER A 15 -7.89 4.26 -17.29
C SER A 15 -8.02 2.75 -17.45
N ARG A 16 -8.42 2.02 -16.39
CA ARG A 16 -8.71 0.58 -16.46
C ARG A 16 -9.72 0.23 -17.55
N ARG A 17 -10.68 1.12 -17.86
CA ARG A 17 -11.71 0.87 -18.90
C ARG A 17 -11.14 0.85 -20.32
N GLN A 18 -9.94 1.39 -20.51
CA GLN A 18 -9.24 1.48 -21.80
C GLN A 18 -8.00 0.58 -21.82
N ALA A 19 -7.69 -0.10 -20.72
CA ALA A 19 -6.55 -0.99 -20.65
C ALA A 19 -6.81 -2.26 -21.47
N SER A 20 -5.80 -2.67 -22.22
CA SER A 20 -5.77 -4.00 -22.85
C SER A 20 -5.00 -4.97 -21.95
N PHE A 21 -5.45 -6.22 -21.92
CA PHE A 21 -4.83 -7.27 -21.12
C PHE A 21 -4.17 -8.30 -22.03
N LEU A 22 -2.90 -8.59 -21.77
CA LEU A 22 -2.20 -9.71 -22.39
C LEU A 22 -2.17 -10.86 -21.39
N PRO A 23 -2.73 -12.03 -21.74
CA PRO A 23 -2.69 -13.18 -20.86
C PRO A 23 -1.26 -13.68 -20.70
N ARG A 24 -0.97 -14.23 -19.52
CA ARG A 24 0.31 -14.82 -19.18
C ARG A 24 0.05 -16.17 -18.51
N GLU A 25 0.77 -17.20 -18.91
CA GLU A 25 0.59 -18.56 -18.38
C GLU A 25 1.28 -18.75 -17.03
N VAL A 26 2.49 -18.19 -16.89
CA VAL A 26 3.24 -18.23 -15.63
C VAL A 26 2.93 -16.97 -14.82
N PRO A 27 2.63 -17.08 -13.51
CA PRO A 27 2.49 -15.92 -12.67
C PRO A 27 3.75 -15.05 -12.67
N LEU A 28 3.56 -13.74 -12.61
CA LEU A 28 4.64 -12.77 -12.45
C LEU A 28 5.43 -13.06 -11.16
N GLN A 29 6.75 -13.18 -11.29
CA GLN A 29 7.63 -13.22 -10.13
C GLN A 29 7.94 -11.78 -9.72
N LEU A 30 7.45 -11.38 -8.55
CA LEU A 30 7.70 -10.04 -8.03
C LEU A 30 9.09 -9.95 -7.40
N PRO A 31 9.77 -8.80 -7.49
CA PRO A 31 11.06 -8.57 -6.83
C PRO A 31 11.00 -8.72 -5.31
N GLY A 32 9.82 -8.54 -4.74
CA GLY A 32 9.53 -8.75 -3.33
C GLY A 32 8.11 -8.34 -2.98
N VAL A 33 7.83 -8.25 -1.69
CA VAL A 33 6.61 -7.65 -1.14
C VAL A 33 6.97 -6.67 -0.03
N PRO A 34 6.27 -5.52 0.09
CA PRO A 34 6.46 -4.61 1.21
C PRO A 34 6.23 -5.32 2.55
N GLN A 35 7.09 -5.02 3.53
CA GLN A 35 7.02 -5.57 4.87
C GLN A 35 6.45 -4.53 5.82
N LEU A 36 5.32 -4.86 6.43
CA LEU A 36 4.69 -4.04 7.46
C LEU A 36 4.90 -4.69 8.83
N THR A 37 5.61 -4.00 9.71
CA THR A 37 5.89 -4.46 11.07
C THR A 37 5.12 -3.61 12.07
N LEU A 38 4.33 -4.25 12.95
CA LEU A 38 3.74 -3.58 14.11
C LEU A 38 4.82 -3.46 15.19
N VAL A 39 5.31 -2.24 15.40
CA VAL A 39 6.37 -1.93 16.38
C VAL A 39 5.79 -1.85 17.78
N ARG A 40 4.64 -1.18 17.94
CA ARG A 40 4.00 -1.00 19.25
C ARG A 40 2.49 -0.87 19.13
N LYS A 41 1.78 -1.42 20.12
CA LYS A 41 0.35 -1.22 20.37
C LYS A 41 0.21 -0.67 21.79
N SER A 42 -0.42 0.49 21.96
CA SER A 42 -0.58 1.12 23.29
C SER A 42 -1.94 1.77 23.43
N ILE A 43 -2.58 1.57 24.58
CA ILE A 43 -3.88 2.16 24.92
C ILE A 43 -3.67 3.39 25.78
N ASN A 44 -4.35 4.49 25.45
CA ASN A 44 -4.46 5.67 26.28
C ASN A 44 -5.88 5.73 26.87
N THR A 45 -5.97 5.39 28.16
CA THR A 45 -7.24 5.36 28.90
C THR A 45 -7.84 6.75 29.12
N THR A 46 -7.04 7.81 29.09
CA THR A 46 -7.51 9.18 29.30
C THR A 46 -8.24 9.72 28.06
N THR A 47 -7.77 9.36 26.87
CA THR A 47 -8.37 9.80 25.59
C THR A 47 -9.26 8.74 24.95
N GLU A 48 -9.39 7.57 25.57
CA GLU A 48 -10.08 6.39 25.04
C GLU A 48 -9.61 6.05 23.62
N THR A 49 -8.29 6.15 23.40
CA THR A 49 -7.66 5.86 22.10
C THR A 49 -6.73 4.68 22.21
N ILE A 50 -6.55 3.98 21.09
CA ILE A 50 -5.50 3.00 20.93
C ILE A 50 -4.61 3.41 19.76
N ARG A 51 -3.30 3.41 20.01
CA ARG A 51 -2.27 3.72 19.04
C ARG A 51 -1.62 2.45 18.52
N PHE A 52 -1.54 2.34 17.21
CA PHE A 52 -0.69 1.38 16.52
C PHE A 52 0.47 2.13 15.88
N GLU A 53 1.70 1.68 16.15
CA GLU A 53 2.92 2.21 15.55
C GLU A 53 3.52 1.17 14.61
N PHE A 54 3.78 1.57 13.38
CA PHE A 54 4.25 0.70 12.31
C PHE A 54 5.58 1.16 11.77
N GLU A 55 6.31 0.19 11.25
CA GLU A 55 7.43 0.38 10.35
C GLU A 55 7.10 -0.31 9.02
N LEU A 56 7.23 0.43 7.91
CA LEU A 56 6.96 -0.05 6.57
C LEU A 56 8.23 0.02 5.71
N GLU A 57 8.69 -1.14 5.27
CA GLU A 57 9.80 -1.29 4.34
C GLU A 57 9.29 -1.83 3.00
N GLY A 58 9.84 -1.37 1.88
CA GLY A 58 9.40 -1.81 0.55
C GLY A 58 10.02 -0.98 -0.56
N PRO A 59 9.45 -1.03 -1.79
CA PRO A 59 9.97 -0.29 -2.93
C PRO A 59 9.78 1.22 -2.80
N SER A 60 10.40 1.98 -3.70
CA SER A 60 10.36 3.45 -3.74
C SER A 60 8.97 4.06 -3.92
N HIS A 61 7.97 3.26 -4.30
CA HIS A 61 6.60 3.69 -4.49
C HIS A 61 5.64 2.77 -3.74
N MET A 62 4.99 3.30 -2.70
CA MET A 62 4.07 2.54 -1.87
C MET A 62 2.75 3.28 -1.64
N SER A 63 1.67 2.52 -1.47
CA SER A 63 0.37 3.03 -1.07
C SER A 63 -0.09 2.35 0.21
N ILE A 64 -0.53 3.15 1.17
CA ILE A 64 -1.12 2.71 2.44
C ILE A 64 -2.61 3.03 2.39
N PHE A 65 -3.42 2.00 2.55
CA PHE A 65 -4.87 2.09 2.64
C PHE A 65 -5.29 1.78 4.07
N VAL A 66 -6.06 2.68 4.69
CA VAL A 66 -6.55 2.53 6.06
C VAL A 66 -8.06 2.47 6.04
N GLN A 67 -8.63 1.33 6.42
CA GLN A 67 -10.06 1.14 6.56
C GLN A 67 -10.38 0.81 8.03
N PRO A 68 -10.86 1.76 8.84
CA PRO A 68 -11.40 1.43 10.15
C PRO A 68 -12.62 0.49 10.00
N LEU A 69 -12.79 -0.42 10.96
CA LEU A 69 -13.94 -1.32 11.04
C LEU A 69 -15.16 -0.61 11.66
N GLU A 70 -16.29 -1.32 11.73
CA GLU A 70 -17.54 -0.74 12.22
C GLU A 70 -17.38 -0.12 13.61
N LYS A 71 -17.93 1.09 13.79
CA LYS A 71 -17.87 1.87 15.04
C LYS A 71 -16.46 2.24 15.49
N VAL A 72 -15.46 2.12 14.60
CA VAL A 72 -14.10 2.61 14.82
C VAL A 72 -13.88 3.88 13.99
N THR A 73 -13.22 4.86 14.59
CA THR A 73 -12.82 6.11 13.91
C THR A 73 -11.33 6.32 14.05
N VAL A 74 -10.70 6.84 12.99
CA VAL A 74 -9.29 7.28 13.05
C VAL A 74 -9.28 8.68 13.65
N SER A 75 -8.74 8.84 14.85
CA SER A 75 -8.74 10.11 15.57
C SER A 75 -7.49 10.95 15.33
N ASP A 76 -6.36 10.31 15.08
CA ASP A 76 -5.08 10.97 14.78
C ASP A 76 -4.14 10.00 14.05
N TRP A 77 -3.09 10.52 13.40
CA TRP A 77 -2.07 9.72 12.71
C TRP A 77 -0.82 10.55 12.36
N SER A 78 0.23 9.91 11.87
CA SER A 78 1.43 10.63 11.41
C SER A 78 1.25 11.41 10.10
N PHE A 79 0.14 11.23 9.39
CA PHE A 79 -0.09 11.84 8.08
C PHE A 79 -0.85 13.17 8.20
N LEU A 80 -1.17 13.79 7.05
CA LEU A 80 -1.87 15.07 7.03
C LEU A 80 -3.24 14.96 7.74
N ALA A 81 -3.43 15.70 8.84
CA ALA A 81 -4.68 15.71 9.61
C ALA A 81 -5.91 16.04 8.74
N ALA A 82 -5.77 16.92 7.75
CA ALA A 82 -6.85 17.27 6.82
C ALA A 82 -7.41 16.08 6.02
N MET A 83 -6.65 14.99 5.87
CA MET A 83 -7.16 13.78 5.23
C MET A 83 -8.20 13.05 6.08
N LEU A 84 -8.22 13.24 7.41
CA LEU A 84 -9.24 12.66 8.30
C LEU A 84 -10.60 13.34 8.17
N LEU A 85 -10.68 14.48 7.47
CA LEU A 85 -11.95 15.14 7.12
C LEU A 85 -12.71 14.42 6.00
N ARG A 86 -12.09 13.41 5.37
CA ARG A 86 -12.67 12.61 4.30
C ARG A 86 -13.20 11.29 4.86
N GLU A 87 -14.09 10.64 4.12
CA GLU A 87 -14.57 9.31 4.49
C GLU A 87 -13.50 8.24 4.17
N PRO A 88 -13.40 7.19 5.01
CA PRO A 88 -12.57 6.03 4.72
C PRO A 88 -13.10 5.25 3.49
N PRO A 89 -12.26 4.43 2.83
CA PRO A 89 -10.87 4.13 3.18
C PRO A 89 -9.94 5.31 2.87
N PHE A 90 -9.05 5.61 3.83
CA PHE A 90 -8.01 6.60 3.63
C PHE A 90 -6.90 6.03 2.76
N HIS A 91 -6.30 6.88 1.91
CA HIS A 91 -5.20 6.48 1.04
C HIS A 91 -4.05 7.48 1.16
N VAL A 92 -2.90 6.98 1.62
CA VAL A 92 -1.63 7.68 1.64
C VAL A 92 -0.76 7.09 0.55
N TYR A 93 -0.20 7.94 -0.28
CA TYR A 93 0.83 7.56 -1.24
C TYR A 93 2.18 8.04 -0.73
N PHE A 94 3.14 7.13 -0.63
CA PHE A 94 4.48 7.39 -0.14
C PHE A 94 5.49 7.03 -1.22
N SER A 95 6.49 7.88 -1.39
CA SER A 95 7.61 7.59 -2.28
C SER A 95 8.91 8.19 -1.77
N TYR A 96 10.02 7.53 -2.05
CA TYR A 96 11.37 7.99 -1.72
C TYR A 96 12.30 7.90 -2.94
N GLY A 97 13.42 8.62 -2.90
CA GLY A 97 14.42 8.67 -3.97
C GLY A 97 15.58 7.70 -3.72
N LYS A 98 16.82 8.23 -3.74
CA LYS A 98 18.04 7.44 -3.58
C LYS A 98 18.22 6.82 -2.19
N ILE A 99 17.72 7.49 -1.16
CA ILE A 99 17.86 7.05 0.23
C ILE A 99 16.61 6.25 0.57
N SER A 100 16.80 4.95 0.83
CA SER A 100 15.77 4.08 1.37
C SER A 100 15.92 4.00 2.88
N THR A 101 14.88 4.41 3.59
CA THR A 101 14.73 4.22 5.04
C THR A 101 13.30 3.74 5.28
N PRO A 102 13.08 2.80 6.22
CA PRO A 102 11.73 2.38 6.57
C PRO A 102 10.86 3.57 6.97
N LEU A 103 9.61 3.58 6.50
CA LEU A 103 8.63 4.58 6.88
C LEU A 103 8.03 4.21 8.23
N THR A 104 8.31 5.01 9.25
CA THR A 104 7.65 4.89 10.55
C THR A 104 6.44 5.79 10.62
N PHE A 105 5.30 5.25 11.07
CA PHE A 105 4.06 6.00 11.22
C PHE A 105 3.17 5.38 12.29
N TYR A 106 2.23 6.17 12.81
CA TYR A 106 1.23 5.73 13.76
C TYR A 106 -0.18 6.03 13.28
N ILE A 107 -1.14 5.27 13.80
CA ILE A 107 -2.58 5.47 13.62
C ILE A 107 -3.24 5.33 14.99
N ASP A 108 -3.98 6.38 15.39
CA ASP A 108 -4.80 6.37 16.58
C ASP A 108 -6.25 6.10 16.22
N LEU A 109 -6.83 5.10 16.89
CA LEU A 109 -8.21 4.70 16.72
C LEU A 109 -9.02 4.97 17.99
N LYS A 110 -10.28 5.33 17.81
CA LYS A 110 -11.30 5.37 18.86
C LYS A 110 -12.41 4.39 18.54
N LYS A 111 -12.91 3.70 19.56
CA LYS A 111 -14.09 2.84 19.49
C LYS A 111 -15.00 3.15 20.66
N GLU A 112 -16.30 3.10 20.44
CA GLU A 112 -17.28 3.20 21.52
C GLU A 112 -16.99 2.16 22.62
N ASN A 113 -17.16 2.54 23.88
CA ASN A 113 -16.94 1.72 25.07
C ASN A 113 -15.48 1.22 25.29
N SER A 114 -14.50 1.70 24.52
CA SER A 114 -13.07 1.33 24.69
C SER A 114 -12.76 -0.18 24.57
N GLU A 115 -13.56 -0.94 23.81
CA GLU A 115 -13.35 -2.39 23.61
C GLU A 115 -12.34 -2.68 22.49
N PHE A 116 -11.07 -2.86 22.82
CA PHE A 116 -9.96 -3.01 21.85
C PHE A 116 -9.47 -4.45 21.60
N ASP A 117 -10.25 -5.44 22.03
CA ASP A 117 -9.93 -6.87 21.89
C ASP A 117 -10.32 -7.44 20.52
N GLU A 118 -11.22 -6.76 19.82
CA GLU A 118 -11.61 -7.08 18.46
C GLU A 118 -10.71 -6.37 17.45
N PRO A 119 -10.59 -6.87 16.21
CA PRO A 119 -10.02 -6.11 15.13
C PRO A 119 -10.66 -4.73 15.00
N LEU A 120 -9.83 -3.72 14.75
CA LEU A 120 -10.22 -2.31 14.69
C LEU A 120 -10.04 -1.72 13.29
N MET A 121 -9.13 -2.26 12.47
CA MET A 121 -8.91 -1.78 11.12
C MET A 121 -8.38 -2.84 10.15
N GLN A 122 -8.60 -2.60 8.86
CA GLN A 122 -7.88 -3.26 7.79
C GLN A 122 -6.83 -2.29 7.23
N LEU A 123 -5.59 -2.78 7.12
CA LEU A 123 -4.51 -2.07 6.44
C LEU A 123 -4.20 -2.75 5.12
N GLY A 124 -4.17 -1.98 4.03
CA GLY A 124 -3.72 -2.44 2.73
C GLY A 124 -2.42 -1.76 2.34
N ILE A 125 -1.40 -2.53 2.00
CA ILE A 125 -0.10 -2.01 1.57
C ILE A 125 0.13 -2.44 0.13
N SER A 126 0.34 -1.48 -0.76
CA SER A 126 0.74 -1.75 -2.14
C SER A 126 2.18 -1.32 -2.35
N GLY A 127 2.99 -2.18 -2.95
CA GLY A 127 4.33 -1.83 -3.44
C GLY A 127 4.33 -1.81 -4.96
N HIS A 128 4.88 -0.76 -5.56
CA HIS A 128 5.08 -0.66 -7.01
C HIS A 128 6.58 -0.62 -7.30
N TYR A 129 7.04 -1.58 -8.10
CA TYR A 129 8.45 -1.79 -8.43
C TYR A 129 8.77 -1.12 -9.77
N ILE A 130 8.63 0.21 -9.82
CA ILE A 130 8.76 1.02 -11.04
C ILE A 130 10.22 1.49 -11.18
N SER A 131 11.14 0.56 -11.40
CA SER A 131 12.55 0.88 -11.61
C SER A 131 13.23 -0.19 -12.45
N PHE A 132 14.41 0.15 -12.97
CA PHE A 132 15.32 -0.83 -13.58
C PHE A 132 16.24 -1.49 -12.54
N GLU A 133 16.11 -1.15 -11.26
CA GLU A 133 16.95 -1.66 -10.17
C GLU A 133 16.49 -3.03 -9.69
N HIS A 134 15.23 -3.37 -9.97
CA HIS A 134 14.66 -4.66 -9.61
C HIS A 134 14.84 -5.68 -10.73
N GLU A 135 15.20 -6.91 -10.36
CA GLU A 135 15.34 -7.98 -11.33
C GLU A 135 13.97 -8.38 -11.91
N ARG A 136 13.91 -8.41 -13.24
CA ARG A 136 12.75 -8.89 -14.00
C ARG A 136 12.79 -10.40 -14.12
N ASP A 137 11.62 -11.02 -14.08
CA ASP A 137 11.51 -12.45 -14.33
C ASP A 137 11.87 -12.81 -15.79
N ALA A 138 12.21 -14.08 -16.02
CA ALA A 138 12.72 -14.55 -17.31
C ALA A 138 11.73 -14.39 -18.48
N GLU A 139 10.43 -14.59 -18.25
CA GLU A 139 9.41 -14.46 -19.29
C GLU A 139 9.19 -12.99 -19.65
N THR A 140 9.20 -12.11 -18.65
CA THR A 140 9.15 -10.66 -18.88
C THR A 140 10.37 -10.19 -19.66
N LYS A 141 11.59 -10.62 -19.29
CA LYS A 141 12.81 -10.31 -20.07
C LYS A 141 12.68 -10.78 -21.54
N LYS A 142 12.14 -11.98 -21.78
CA LYS A 142 11.90 -12.51 -23.13
C LYS A 142 10.89 -11.68 -23.92
N PHE A 143 9.78 -11.27 -23.30
CA PHE A 143 8.78 -10.41 -23.94
C PHE A 143 9.34 -9.02 -24.26
N LEU A 144 10.08 -8.41 -23.33
CA LEU A 144 10.68 -7.10 -23.56
C LEU A 144 11.70 -7.09 -24.70
N ALA A 145 12.39 -8.22 -24.93
CA ALA A 145 13.33 -8.36 -26.04
C ALA A 145 12.66 -8.36 -27.44
N THR A 146 11.32 -8.49 -27.53
CA THR A 146 10.61 -8.42 -28.82
C THR A 146 10.36 -6.99 -29.28
N PHE A 147 10.57 -6.00 -28.41
CA PHE A 147 10.34 -4.60 -28.73
C PHE A 147 11.57 -4.00 -29.45
N PRO A 148 11.36 -3.01 -30.35
CA PRO A 148 12.46 -2.33 -31.01
C PRO A 148 13.41 -1.62 -30.02
N PRO A 149 14.71 -1.51 -30.33
CA PRO A 149 15.73 -0.98 -29.42
C PRO A 149 15.55 0.51 -29.05
N TYR A 150 14.76 1.26 -29.82
CA TYR A 150 14.41 2.66 -29.54
C TYR A 150 13.18 2.80 -28.62
N SER A 151 12.56 1.70 -28.21
CA SER A 151 11.37 1.73 -27.34
C SER A 151 11.80 1.91 -25.89
N TYR A 152 11.23 2.91 -25.22
CA TYR A 152 11.32 3.03 -23.77
C TYR A 152 10.19 2.22 -23.13
N ILE A 153 10.55 1.17 -22.40
CA ILE A 153 9.57 0.28 -21.77
C ILE A 153 9.73 0.36 -20.26
N MET A 154 8.65 0.76 -19.59
CA MET A 154 8.55 0.76 -18.14
C MET A 154 7.42 -0.16 -17.73
N GLU A 155 7.76 -1.17 -16.95
CA GLU A 155 6.82 -2.07 -16.29
C GLU A 155 6.52 -1.56 -14.88
N TRP A 156 5.31 -1.88 -14.42
CA TRP A 156 4.80 -1.42 -13.13
C TRP A 156 4.34 -2.62 -12.29
N PRO A 157 5.22 -3.62 -12.04
CA PRO A 157 4.86 -4.78 -11.23
C PRO A 157 4.47 -4.31 -9.83
N SER A 158 3.40 -4.89 -9.28
CA SER A 158 2.88 -4.47 -7.98
C SER A 158 2.39 -5.63 -7.14
N SER A 159 2.63 -5.54 -5.83
CA SER A 159 2.02 -6.37 -4.80
C SER A 159 0.92 -5.60 -4.05
N TYR A 160 0.05 -6.35 -3.38
CA TYR A 160 -0.93 -5.80 -2.46
C TYR A 160 -1.13 -6.76 -1.29
N GLU A 161 -0.62 -6.36 -0.14
CA GLU A 161 -0.73 -7.10 1.12
C GLU A 161 -1.86 -6.48 1.96
N ARG A 162 -2.68 -7.34 2.56
CA ARG A 162 -3.77 -6.90 3.44
C ARG A 162 -3.61 -7.49 4.83
N TYR A 163 -3.69 -6.64 5.82
CA TYR A 163 -3.59 -6.96 7.24
C TYR A 163 -4.88 -6.59 7.96
N ILE A 164 -5.18 -7.31 9.03
CA ILE A 164 -6.29 -7.03 9.94
C ILE A 164 -5.67 -6.87 11.33
N PHE A 165 -5.90 -5.72 11.97
CA PHE A 165 -5.38 -5.35 13.28
C PHE A 165 -6.50 -4.94 14.21
#